data_AF-A0A7J4LV05-F1
#
_entry.id   AF-A0A7J4LV05-F1
#
_cell.length_a   1.000
_cell.length_b   1.000
_cell.length_c   1.000
_cell.angle_alpha   90.00
_cell.angle_beta   90.00
_cell.angle_gamma   90.00
#
_symmetry.space_group_name_H-M   'P 1'
#
loop_
_entity.id
_entity.type
_entity.pdbx_description
1 polymer ?
#
loop_
_entity_poly.entity_id
_entity_poly.type
_entity_poly.pdbx_seq_one_letter_code
_entity_poly.pdbx_strand_id
1 'polypeptide(L)'
;MIGKPEWFTYRIFGWGIRPKTKEGWFYILGFLAAVMLIVLLPIGQAIKQAGIFVLVTILILDSLLIMTHLGEHHDEREKMHQLIIERNCSFAAIAALVVAAAIQTYQNRALLSQEVLPFDWSILAVLLTMVMTKIITTLYVKKVF
;
A
#
# COMPACT_ATOMS: atom_id res chain seq x y z
N MET A 1 -15.40 9.23 -7.79
CA MET A 1 -14.52 8.88 -8.92
C MET A 1 -14.20 10.15 -9.66
N ILE A 2 -13.01 10.68 -9.43
CA ILE A 2 -12.45 11.80 -10.19
C ILE A 2 -11.80 11.23 -11.45
N GLY A 3 -11.03 10.15 -11.32
CA GLY A 3 -10.53 9.37 -12.44
C GLY A 3 -11.59 8.39 -12.98
N LYS A 4 -11.65 8.24 -14.31
CA LYS A 4 -12.48 7.21 -14.95
C LYS A 4 -11.71 5.89 -15.08
N PRO A 5 -12.33 4.72 -14.84
CA PRO A 5 -11.67 3.41 -14.98
C PRO A 5 -11.05 3.16 -16.35
N GLU A 6 -11.70 3.65 -17.41
CA GLU A 6 -11.26 3.51 -18.81
C GLU A 6 -9.87 4.12 -19.07
N TRP A 7 -9.46 5.08 -18.24
CA TRP A 7 -8.16 5.73 -18.35
C TRP A 7 -7.02 4.87 -17.83
N PHE A 8 -7.34 3.80 -17.11
CA PHE A 8 -6.38 2.97 -16.39
C PHE A 8 -6.50 1.51 -16.79
N THR A 9 -5.45 0.75 -16.49
CA THR A 9 -5.37 -0.70 -16.64
C THR A 9 -4.62 -1.28 -15.46
N TYR A 10 -4.84 -2.55 -15.14
CA TYR A 10 -4.02 -3.24 -14.15
C TYR A 10 -2.56 -3.29 -14.62
N ARG A 11 -1.65 -3.29 -13.64
CA ARG A 11 -0.22 -3.43 -13.90
C ARG A 11 0.12 -4.90 -14.07
N ILE A 12 0.83 -5.23 -15.16
CA ILE A 12 1.24 -6.61 -15.50
C ILE A 12 2.13 -7.24 -14.41
N PHE A 13 2.91 -6.44 -13.69
CA PHE A 13 3.75 -6.89 -12.58
C PHE A 13 3.64 -5.96 -11.37
N GLY A 14 2.70 -6.24 -10.47
CA GLY A 14 2.61 -5.62 -9.14
C GLY A 14 1.25 -5.02 -8.80
N TRP A 15 1.18 -4.44 -7.60
CA TRP A 15 0.01 -3.81 -7.01
C TRP A 15 -0.32 -2.48 -7.71
N GLY A 16 -1.61 -2.21 -7.95
CA GLY A 16 -2.11 -0.91 -8.39
C GLY A 16 -2.50 -0.80 -9.87
N ILE A 17 -2.69 0.44 -10.31
CA ILE A 17 -3.18 0.78 -11.65
C ILE A 17 -2.13 1.56 -12.43
N ARG A 18 -2.12 1.35 -13.74
CA ARG A 18 -1.29 2.07 -14.71
C ARG A 18 -2.20 2.92 -15.59
N PRO A 19 -1.83 4.16 -15.92
CA PRO A 19 -2.53 4.93 -16.96
C PRO A 19 -2.37 4.24 -18.33
N LYS A 20 -3.48 4.02 -19.00
CA LYS A 20 -3.57 3.47 -20.37
C LYS A 20 -3.74 4.58 -21.40
N THR A 21 -4.51 5.62 -21.07
CA THR A 21 -4.82 6.74 -21.98
C THR A 21 -4.03 8.00 -21.63
N LYS A 22 -4.00 8.98 -22.55
CA LYS A 22 -3.43 10.31 -22.29
C LYS A 22 -4.14 11.02 -21.13
N GLU A 23 -5.45 10.79 -20.98
CA GLU A 23 -6.26 11.35 -19.89
C GLU A 23 -5.82 10.81 -18.52
N GLY A 24 -5.49 9.52 -18.42
CA GLY A 24 -4.91 8.94 -17.20
C GLY A 24 -3.55 9.54 -16.85
N TRP A 25 -2.74 9.90 -17.85
CA TRP A 25 -1.49 10.63 -17.63
C TRP A 25 -1.73 12.07 -17.15
N PHE A 26 -2.67 12.79 -17.76
CA PHE A 26 -3.04 14.13 -17.30
C PHE A 26 -3.61 14.12 -15.89
N TYR A 27 -4.39 13.09 -15.52
CA TYR A 27 -4.88 12.91 -14.16
C TYR A 27 -3.73 12.80 -13.15
N ILE A 28 -2.74 11.94 -13.41
CA ILE A 28 -1.57 11.78 -12.53
C ILE A 28 -0.75 13.06 -12.46
N LEU A 29 -0.50 13.70 -13.61
CA LEU A 29 0.21 14.97 -13.67
C LEU A 29 -0.53 16.09 -12.92
N GLY A 30 -1.87 16.10 -12.96
CA GLY A 30 -2.69 17.04 -12.22
C GLY A 30 -2.52 16.90 -10.71
N PHE A 31 -2.52 15.67 -10.19
CA PHE A 31 -2.23 15.43 -8.77
C PHE A 31 -0.81 15.81 -8.38
N LEU A 32 0.19 15.49 -9.22
CA LEU A 32 1.58 15.92 -8.99
C LEU A 32 1.73 17.44 -8.98
N ALA A 33 1.06 18.12 -9.91
CA ALA A 33 1.03 19.57 -9.97
C ALA A 33 0.37 20.17 -8.72
N ALA A 34 -0.72 19.58 -8.23
CA ALA A 34 -1.37 20.02 -7.00
C ALA A 34 -0.46 19.87 -5.77
N VAL A 35 0.27 18.76 -5.65
CA VAL A 35 1.29 18.58 -4.60
C VAL A 35 2.37 19.66 -4.71
N MET A 36 2.91 19.88 -5.92
CA MET A 36 3.93 20.90 -6.16
C MET A 36 3.46 22.31 -5.80
N LEU A 37 2.21 22.65 -6.13
CA LEU A 37 1.62 23.94 -5.75
C LEU A 37 1.58 24.11 -4.22
N ILE A 38 1.14 23.10 -3.47
CA ILE A 38 1.11 23.17 -2.00
C ILE A 38 2.52 23.36 -1.43
N VAL A 39 3.52 22.69 -2.02
CA VAL A 39 4.92 22.80 -1.59
C VAL A 39 5.48 24.20 -1.85
N LEU A 40 5.17 24.81 -3.00
CA LEU A 40 5.67 26.12 -3.42
C LEU A 40 4.99 27.30 -2.72
N LEU A 41 3.78 27.12 -2.16
CA LEU A 41 3.08 28.20 -1.45
C LEU A 41 3.87 28.66 -0.21
N PRO A 42 3.98 29.98 0.05
CA PRO A 42 4.67 30.52 1.23
C PRO A 42 3.78 30.45 2.48
N ILE A 43 3.28 29.26 2.81
CA ILE A 43 2.42 28.97 3.97
C ILE A 43 3.17 28.14 5.03
N GLY A 44 2.62 28.09 6.25
CA GLY A 44 3.22 27.35 7.37
C GLY A 44 3.33 25.84 7.11
N GLN A 45 4.40 25.21 7.64
CA GLN A 45 4.71 23.80 7.40
C GLN A 45 3.59 22.85 7.84
N ALA A 46 2.93 23.12 8.96
CA ALA A 46 1.81 22.32 9.45
C ALA A 46 0.63 22.31 8.46
N ILE A 47 0.35 23.46 7.84
CA ILE A 47 -0.73 23.60 6.84
C ILE A 47 -0.34 22.87 5.55
N LYS A 48 0.92 22.92 5.13
CA LYS A 48 1.41 22.15 3.98
C LYS A 48 1.24 20.65 4.19
N GLN A 49 1.65 20.15 5.36
CA GLN A 49 1.54 18.73 5.69
C GLN A 49 0.07 18.29 5.72
N ALA A 50 -0.80 19.07 6.35
CA ALA A 50 -2.24 18.78 6.36
C ALA A 50 -2.83 18.78 4.93
N GLY A 51 -2.46 19.77 4.09
CA GLY A 51 -2.91 19.84 2.71
C GLY A 51 -2.47 18.66 1.84
N ILE A 52 -1.19 18.27 1.94
CA ILE A 52 -0.66 17.09 1.24
C ILE A 52 -1.35 15.83 1.75
N PHE A 53 -1.53 15.69 3.07
CA PHE A 53 -2.20 14.54 3.66
C PHE A 53 -3.62 14.37 3.08
N VAL A 54 -4.43 15.43 3.10
CA VAL A 54 -5.79 15.42 2.52
C VAL A 54 -5.76 15.05 1.04
N LEU A 55 -4.86 15.65 0.26
CA LEU A 55 -4.75 15.37 -1.17
C LEU A 55 -4.36 13.91 -1.46
N VAL A 56 -3.40 13.37 -0.71
CA VAL A 56 -2.97 11.97 -0.82
C VAL A 56 -4.09 11.03 -0.41
N THR A 57 -4.85 11.33 0.66
CA THR A 57 -6.02 10.54 1.05
C THR A 57 -7.06 10.51 -0.07
N ILE A 58 -7.36 11.65 -0.70
CA ILE A 58 -8.28 11.70 -1.84
C ILE A 58 -7.76 10.83 -2.99
N LEU A 59 -6.48 10.94 -3.33
CA LEU A 59 -5.87 10.13 -4.39
C LEU A 59 -5.95 8.63 -4.10
N ILE A 60 -5.70 8.22 -2.84
CA ILE A 60 -5.79 6.81 -2.42
C ILE A 60 -7.22 6.32 -2.55
N LEU A 61 -8.20 7.05 -1.98
CA LEU A 61 -9.60 6.66 -2.03
C LEU A 61 -10.11 6.57 -3.47
N ASP A 62 -9.77 7.55 -4.32
CA ASP A 62 -10.18 7.54 -5.72
C ASP A 62 -9.51 6.40 -6.50
N SER A 63 -8.22 6.14 -6.26
CA SER A 63 -7.50 5.02 -6.88
C SER A 63 -8.09 3.67 -6.48
N LEU A 64 -8.44 3.47 -5.21
CA LEU A 64 -9.11 2.26 -4.74
C LEU A 64 -10.47 2.09 -5.41
N LEU A 65 -11.24 3.17 -5.55
CA LEU A 65 -12.56 3.11 -6.17
C LEU A 65 -12.47 2.91 -7.70
N ILE A 66 -11.41 3.40 -8.35
CA ILE A 66 -11.09 3.08 -9.75
C ILE A 66 -10.77 1.59 -9.88
N MET A 67 -9.95 1.05 -8.97
CA MET A 67 -9.57 -0.36 -8.97
C MET A 67 -10.75 -1.32 -8.83
N THR A 68 -11.80 -0.95 -8.09
CA THR A 68 -13.01 -1.79 -7.95
C THR A 68 -13.91 -1.76 -9.19
N HIS A 69 -13.72 -0.80 -10.09
CA HIS A 69 -14.52 -0.64 -11.32
C HIS A 69 -13.69 -0.88 -12.59
N LEU A 70 -12.43 -1.31 -12.49
CA LEU A 70 -11.70 -1.83 -13.64
C LEU A 70 -12.36 -3.16 -14.05
N GLY A 71 -12.69 -3.30 -15.34
CA GLY A 71 -13.24 -4.54 -15.86
C GLY A 71 -12.28 -5.71 -15.58
N GLU A 72 -12.83 -6.85 -15.15
CA GLU A 72 -12.07 -8.08 -14.93
C GLU A 72 -11.48 -8.58 -16.26
N HIS A 73 -10.28 -8.13 -16.58
CA HIS A 73 -9.47 -8.66 -17.66
C HIS A 73 -8.29 -9.43 -17.09
N HIS A 74 -8.56 -10.36 -16.18
CA HIS A 74 -7.54 -11.34 -15.76
C HIS A 74 -8.03 -12.71 -16.17
N ASP A 75 -7.28 -13.33 -17.08
CA ASP A 75 -7.41 -14.73 -17.42
C ASP A 75 -7.30 -15.57 -16.13
N GLU A 76 -7.97 -16.73 -16.06
CA GLU A 76 -7.98 -17.57 -14.85
C GLU A 76 -6.55 -17.95 -14.41
N ARG A 77 -5.64 -18.07 -15.38
CA ARG A 77 -4.21 -18.31 -15.14
C ARG A 77 -3.51 -17.10 -14.50
N GLU A 78 -3.82 -15.89 -14.94
CA GLU A 78 -3.26 -14.66 -14.37
C GLU A 78 -3.76 -14.46 -12.93
N LYS A 79 -5.04 -14.76 -12.65
CA LYS A 79 -5.57 -14.79 -11.27
C LYS A 79 -4.78 -15.74 -10.37
N MET A 80 -4.50 -16.95 -10.83
CA MET A 80 -3.73 -17.93 -10.06
C MET A 80 -2.28 -17.48 -9.82
N HIS A 81 -1.60 -16.92 -10.83
CA HIS A 81 -0.25 -16.39 -10.67
C HIS A 81 -0.20 -15.20 -9.71
N GLN A 82 -1.17 -14.29 -9.78
CA GLN A 82 -1.28 -13.17 -8.87
C GLN A 82 -1.49 -13.62 -7.42
N LEU A 83 -2.36 -14.61 -7.18
CA LEU A 83 -2.58 -15.17 -5.83
C LEU A 83 -1.30 -15.81 -5.26
N ILE A 84 -0.52 -16.51 -6.09
CA ILE A 84 0.77 -17.08 -5.67
C ILE A 84 1.78 -15.98 -5.35
N ILE A 85 1.86 -14.93 -6.18
CA ILE A 85 2.76 -13.80 -5.98
C ILE A 85 2.39 -13.03 -4.72
N GLU A 86 1.11 -12.72 -4.51
CA GLU A 86 0.61 -12.02 -3.30
C GLU A 86 0.87 -12.84 -2.04
N ARG A 87 0.68 -14.17 -2.11
CA ARG A 87 1.01 -15.08 -1.00
C ARG A 87 2.50 -15.04 -0.67
N ASN A 88 3.36 -15.11 -1.67
CA ASN A 88 4.81 -15.12 -1.48
C ASN A 88 5.33 -13.75 -1.03
N CYS A 89 4.83 -12.67 -1.60
CA CYS A 89 5.20 -11.30 -1.23
C CYS A 89 4.76 -10.98 0.21
N SER A 90 3.54 -11.36 0.60
CA SER A 90 3.07 -11.22 1.98
C SER A 90 3.92 -12.03 2.95
N PHE A 91 4.33 -13.25 2.58
CA PHE A 91 5.19 -14.08 3.42
C PHE A 91 6.60 -13.47 3.58
N ALA A 92 7.19 -13.00 2.47
CA ALA A 92 8.49 -12.34 2.48
C ALA A 92 8.47 -11.05 3.30
N ALA A 93 7.39 -10.25 3.20
CA ALA A 93 7.21 -9.05 4.00
C ALA A 93 7.14 -9.36 5.50
N ILE A 94 6.38 -10.39 5.89
CA ILE A 94 6.32 -10.85 7.29
C ILE A 94 7.70 -11.30 7.76
N ALA A 95 8.39 -12.15 6.99
CA ALA A 95 9.71 -12.65 7.36
C ALA A 95 10.73 -11.51 7.51
N ALA A 96 10.77 -10.56 6.57
CA ALA A 96 11.67 -9.41 6.61
C ALA A 96 11.40 -8.51 7.82
N LEU A 97 10.14 -8.26 8.15
CA LEU A 97 9.77 -7.44 9.31
C LEU A 97 10.07 -8.15 10.65
N VAL A 98 9.87 -9.47 10.73
CA VAL A 98 10.27 -10.26 11.90
C VAL A 98 11.79 -10.21 12.10
N VAL A 99 12.57 -10.34 11.02
CA VAL A 99 14.03 -10.20 11.08
C VAL A 99 14.43 -8.79 11.49
N ALA A 100 13.80 -7.75 10.94
CA ALA A 100 14.07 -6.36 11.31
C ALA A 100 13.77 -6.11 12.81
N ALA A 101 12.63 -6.61 13.31
CA ALA A 101 12.27 -6.51 14.73
C ALA A 101 13.25 -7.27 15.63
N ALA A 102 13.71 -8.46 15.21
CA ALA A 102 14.70 -9.24 15.94
C ALA A 102 16.06 -8.54 15.99
N ILE A 103 16.52 -7.96 14.87
CA ILE A 103 17.76 -7.17 14.80
C ILE A 103 17.66 -5.93 15.68
N GLN A 104 16.55 -5.20 15.61
CA GLN A 104 16.32 -4.02 16.46
C GLN A 104 16.34 -4.40 17.94
N THR A 105 15.74 -5.52 18.31
CA THR A 105 15.79 -6.04 19.69
C THR A 105 17.21 -6.42 20.10
N TYR A 106 17.99 -7.05 19.23
CA TYR A 106 19.38 -7.45 19.50
C TYR A 106 20.31 -6.23 19.61
N GLN A 107 20.18 -5.25 18.73
CA GLN A 107 20.97 -4.01 18.75
C GLN A 107 20.63 -3.15 19.96
N ASN A 108 19.35 -3.07 20.34
CA ASN A 108 18.93 -2.35 21.55
C ASN A 108 19.41 -3.04 22.83
N ARG A 109 19.60 -4.37 22.83
CA ARG A 109 20.23 -5.08 23.96
C ARG A 109 21.69 -4.68 24.19
N ALA A 110 22.43 -4.28 23.15
CA ALA A 110 23.81 -3.82 23.30
C ALA A 110 23.94 -2.43 23.97
N LEU A 111 22.82 -1.71 24.13
CA LEU A 111 22.75 -0.33 24.63
C LEU A 111 22.10 -0.19 26.02
N LEU A 112 21.65 -1.26 26.67
CA LEU A 112 20.81 -1.16 27.86
C LEU A 112 21.50 -1.58 29.17
N SER A 113 22.07 -0.57 29.82
CA SER A 113 22.01 -0.36 31.27
C SER A 113 20.66 0.22 31.73
N GLN A 114 19.57 0.03 30.98
CA GLN A 114 18.21 0.40 31.40
C GLN A 114 17.26 -0.79 31.29
N GLU A 115 16.54 -1.08 32.37
CA GLU A 115 15.86 -2.35 32.66
C GLU A 115 14.58 -2.65 31.84
N VAL A 116 14.24 -1.86 30.82
CA VAL A 116 13.05 -2.11 30.01
C VAL A 116 13.35 -1.83 28.54
N LEU A 117 13.45 -2.89 27.74
CA LEU A 117 13.48 -2.81 26.28
C LEU A 117 12.18 -2.11 25.80
N PRO A 118 12.24 -0.99 25.09
CA PRO A 118 11.06 -0.48 24.39
C PRO A 118 10.83 -1.37 23.16
N PHE A 119 10.22 -2.53 23.37
CA PHE A 119 9.64 -3.30 22.27
C PHE A 119 8.44 -2.52 21.75
N ASP A 120 8.51 -2.06 20.51
CA ASP A 120 7.41 -1.34 19.90
C ASP A 120 6.30 -2.34 19.52
N TRP A 121 5.37 -2.53 20.46
CA TRP A 121 4.20 -3.41 20.32
C TRP A 121 3.33 -3.08 19.10
N SER A 122 3.44 -1.86 18.54
CA SER A 122 2.70 -1.48 17.34
C SER A 122 3.15 -2.28 16.11
N ILE A 123 4.43 -2.65 16.03
CA ILE A 123 4.98 -3.45 14.92
C ILE A 123 4.41 -4.86 14.96
N LEU A 124 4.31 -5.46 16.15
CA LEU A 124 3.73 -6.79 16.32
C LEU A 124 2.23 -6.80 16.01
N ALA A 125 1.50 -5.74 16.38
CA ALA A 125 0.09 -5.59 16.03
C ALA A 125 -0.14 -5.49 14.52
N VAL A 126 0.71 -4.74 13.81
CA VAL A 126 0.68 -4.66 12.34
C VAL A 126 0.97 -6.04 11.72
N LEU A 127 1.97 -6.76 12.24
CA LEU A 127 2.32 -8.11 11.78
C LEU A 127 1.17 -9.11 11.96
N LEU A 128 0.55 -9.13 13.14
CA LEU A 128 -0.59 -10.00 13.43
C LEU A 128 -1.75 -9.70 12.49
N THR A 129 -2.03 -8.42 12.26
CA THR A 129 -3.11 -8.00 11.37
C THR A 129 -2.87 -8.50 9.94
N MET A 130 -1.65 -8.32 9.41
CA MET A 130 -1.29 -8.79 8.07
C MET A 130 -1.38 -10.33 7.93
N VAL A 131 -0.92 -11.07 8.94
CA VAL A 131 -1.01 -12.54 8.97
C VAL A 131 -2.47 -12.99 8.98
N MET A 132 -3.28 -12.40 9.85
CA MET A 132 -4.70 -12.76 10.00
C MET A 132 -5.48 -12.45 8.72
N THR A 133 -5.29 -11.28 8.11
CA THR A 133 -5.91 -10.94 6.83
C THR A 133 -5.56 -11.97 5.76
N LYS A 134 -4.28 -12.39 5.66
CA LYS A 134 -3.85 -13.40 4.70
C LYS A 134 -4.53 -14.76 4.91
N ILE A 135 -4.58 -15.23 6.16
CA ILE A 135 -5.21 -16.52 6.51
C ILE A 135 -6.70 -16.48 6.13
N ILE A 136 -7.40 -15.42 6.51
CA ILE A 136 -8.83 -15.25 6.27
C ILE A 136 -9.12 -15.22 4.76
N THR A 137 -8.38 -14.41 3.99
CA THR A 137 -8.56 -14.32 2.54
C THR A 137 -8.27 -15.65 1.85
N THR A 138 -7.26 -16.40 2.32
CA THR A 138 -6.94 -17.73 1.78
C THR A 138 -8.06 -18.74 2.05
N LEU A 139 -8.62 -18.74 3.26
CA LEU A 139 -9.72 -19.64 3.63
C LEU A 139 -11.01 -19.30 2.87
N TYR A 140 -11.27 -18.01 2.63
CA TYR A 140 -12.43 -17.57 1.86
C TYR A 140 -12.35 -18.02 0.40
N VAL A 141 -11.20 -17.79 -0.26
CA VAL A 141 -11.00 -18.21 -1.66
C VAL A 141 -11.15 -19.73 -1.82
N LYS A 142 -10.63 -20.52 -0.88
CA LYS A 142 -10.72 -21.99 -0.89
C LYS A 142 -12.13 -22.55 -0.59
N LYS A 143 -13.05 -21.70 -0.12
CA LYS A 143 -14.45 -22.09 0.15
C LYS A 143 -15.38 -21.73 -0.99
N VAL A 144 -14.99 -20.74 -1.81
CA VAL A 144 -15.78 -20.23 -2.95
C VAL A 144 -15.44 -20.97 -4.26
N PHE A 145 -14.23 -21.53 -4.36
CA PHE A 145 -13.77 -22.41 -5.45
C PHE A 145 -13.45 -23.80 -4.90
#